data_AF-A0A257J6Y1-F1
#
_entry.id   AF-A0A257J6Y1-F1
#
_cell.length_a   1.000
_cell.length_b   1.000
_cell.length_c   1.000
_cell.angle_alpha   90.00
_cell.angle_beta   90.00
_cell.angle_gamma   90.00
#
_symmetry.space_group_name_H-M   'P 1'
#
loop_
_entity.id
_entity.type
_entity.pdbx_description
1 polymer ?
#
loop_
_entity_poly.entity_id
_entity_poly.type
_entity_poly.pdbx_seq_one_letter_code
_entity_poly.pdbx_strand_id
1 'polypeptide(L)'
;MLAWSRYPDATSEFPRLDKVNPTPLLYRSGSRLAGAYFSDSGCLLTATLNEDLGPCIIYTAIVASNVGGPDNIAVSNARWDDLIQFPVSVYRMAQDLGLPYETVRRYAAKLLARGLIERSSEGLIARHEGLSEPAIAGMLTEFSGMTVKMHSSLQAMGANLTTQGKIASPAHERRISAMSIHYFLKGVKIATETLRVDPVPAMIHFTIHRANLAHLDPLPGSEVLDSAHVHLDAARKPVSVFAVARNLNLPYETARRHVSRLSKLDLVRRQGEEGFIVPSDLLKTEPFVNCVKDTIQATYDFMEAAFSPRLH
;
A
#
# COMPACT_ATOMS: atom_id res chain seq x y z
N MET A 1 -2.16 -2.30 -22.45
CA MET A 1 -1.99 -0.92 -21.93
C MET A 1 -2.98 -0.71 -20.78
N LEU A 2 -2.47 -0.66 -19.55
CA LEU A 2 -3.21 -0.52 -18.27
C LEU A 2 -4.13 0.73 -18.31
N ALA A 3 -5.22 0.81 -17.52
CA ALA A 3 -6.03 2.06 -17.46
C ALA A 3 -5.21 3.24 -16.94
N TRP A 4 -4.17 2.90 -16.19
CA TRP A 4 -3.21 3.76 -15.57
C TRP A 4 -1.98 3.99 -16.45
N SER A 5 -1.83 3.24 -17.55
CA SER A 5 -0.86 3.54 -18.60
C SER A 5 -1.37 4.60 -19.59
N ARG A 6 -2.54 5.20 -19.32
CA ARG A 6 -2.96 6.46 -19.96
C ARG A 6 -2.37 7.68 -19.24
N TYR A 7 -1.87 7.50 -18.02
CA TYR A 7 -1.00 8.47 -17.40
C TYR A 7 0.40 8.22 -17.96
N PRO A 8 1.11 9.25 -18.45
CA PRO A 8 2.53 9.11 -18.67
C PRO A 8 3.13 8.57 -17.36
N ASP A 9 4.17 7.75 -17.48
CA ASP A 9 4.98 7.42 -16.32
C ASP A 9 5.45 8.77 -15.75
N ALA A 10 4.77 9.33 -14.75
CA ALA A 10 5.14 10.64 -14.20
C ALA A 10 6.58 10.58 -13.66
N THR A 11 7.08 9.36 -13.41
CA THR A 11 8.47 9.03 -13.12
C THR A 11 9.45 9.29 -14.27
N SER A 12 9.01 9.58 -15.50
CA SER A 12 9.90 9.93 -16.62
C SER A 12 10.41 11.37 -16.56
N GLU A 13 9.73 12.25 -15.83
CA GLU A 13 10.16 13.64 -15.61
C GLU A 13 10.78 13.89 -14.23
N PHE A 14 10.60 12.99 -13.27
CA PHE A 14 11.31 13.05 -11.99
C PHE A 14 12.70 12.42 -12.11
N PRO A 15 13.74 13.03 -11.51
CA PRO A 15 15.06 12.43 -11.51
C PRO A 15 14.98 11.07 -10.81
N ARG A 16 15.20 10.00 -11.58
CA ARG A 16 15.40 8.65 -11.03
C ARG A 16 16.44 8.72 -9.92
N LEU A 17 16.22 7.99 -8.82
CA LEU A 17 17.11 7.98 -7.64
C LEU A 17 18.56 7.58 -7.94
N ASP A 18 18.92 7.14 -9.15
CA ASP A 18 20.30 7.11 -9.63
C ASP A 18 21.04 8.46 -9.50
N LYS A 19 20.32 9.59 -9.29
CA LYS A 19 20.92 10.92 -9.05
C LYS A 19 20.89 11.43 -7.60
N VAL A 20 20.20 10.74 -6.69
CA VAL A 20 20.22 11.08 -5.26
C VAL A 20 20.70 9.83 -4.57
N ASN A 21 21.96 9.78 -4.17
CA ASN A 21 22.57 8.63 -3.48
C ASN A 21 22.07 8.64 -2.03
N PRO A 22 20.92 8.00 -1.70
CA PRO A 22 20.38 8.04 -0.36
C PRO A 22 21.31 7.19 0.51
N THR A 23 21.63 7.66 1.71
CA THR A 23 22.44 6.85 2.62
C THR A 23 21.82 5.46 2.80
N PRO A 24 22.60 4.37 2.93
CA PRO A 24 22.07 3.01 3.12
C PRO A 24 21.04 2.88 4.26
N LEU A 25 21.11 3.78 5.24
CA LEU A 25 20.14 3.99 6.30
C LEU A 25 18.73 4.35 5.79
N LEU A 26 18.65 5.30 4.87
CA LEU A 26 17.41 5.87 4.38
C LEU A 26 16.59 4.86 3.58
N TYR A 27 17.25 3.98 2.83
CA TYR A 27 16.58 2.89 2.13
C TYR A 27 15.87 1.93 3.08
N ARG A 28 16.52 1.56 4.18
CA ARG A 28 16.00 0.53 5.08
C ARG A 28 14.91 1.09 5.98
N SER A 29 15.17 2.22 6.63
CA SER A 29 14.19 2.84 7.52
C SER A 29 13.02 3.41 6.74
N GLY A 30 13.25 3.97 5.54
CA GLY A 30 12.17 4.41 4.66
C GLY A 30 11.31 3.24 4.16
N SER A 31 11.90 2.09 3.80
CA SER A 31 11.14 0.92 3.34
C SER A 31 10.30 0.33 4.48
N ARG A 32 10.79 0.39 5.72
CA ARG A 32 10.01 0.05 6.90
C ARG A 32 8.81 0.98 7.09
N LEU A 33 8.99 2.29 6.96
CA LEU A 33 7.88 3.25 7.02
C LEU A 33 6.84 2.98 5.92
N ALA A 34 7.29 2.70 4.70
CA ALA A 34 6.41 2.34 3.59
C ALA A 34 5.64 1.04 3.87
N GLY A 35 6.32 0.00 4.39
CA GLY A 35 5.67 -1.24 4.80
C GLY A 35 4.65 -1.06 5.92
N ALA A 36 4.95 -0.18 6.89
CA ALA A 36 4.00 0.21 7.94
C ALA A 36 2.77 0.91 7.34
N TYR A 37 2.99 1.88 6.45
CA TYR A 37 1.93 2.56 5.73
C TYR A 37 1.02 1.56 5.02
N PHE A 38 1.57 0.65 4.20
CA PHE A 38 0.75 -0.32 3.48
C PHE A 38 -0.03 -1.28 4.40
N SER A 39 0.60 -1.77 5.48
CA SER A 39 -0.07 -2.65 6.43
C SER A 39 -1.20 -1.95 7.18
N ASP A 40 -0.96 -0.71 7.62
CA ASP A 40 -1.95 0.08 8.34
C ASP A 40 -3.09 0.52 7.40
N SER A 41 -2.78 0.82 6.13
CA SER A 41 -3.79 1.07 5.09
C SER A 41 -4.68 -0.15 4.83
N GLY A 42 -4.08 -1.34 4.75
CA GLY A 42 -4.84 -2.58 4.61
C GLY A 42 -5.78 -2.84 5.78
N CYS A 43 -5.30 -2.63 7.01
CA CYS A 43 -6.11 -2.73 8.23
C CYS A 43 -7.27 -1.74 8.22
N LEU A 44 -6.98 -0.46 7.92
CA LEU A 44 -7.98 0.59 7.83
C LEU A 44 -9.07 0.23 6.82
N LEU A 45 -8.70 -0.21 5.61
CA LEU A 45 -9.65 -0.63 4.57
C LEU A 45 -10.58 -1.76 5.05
N THR A 46 -10.00 -2.81 5.64
CA THR A 46 -10.77 -3.96 6.13
C THR A 46 -11.70 -3.61 7.28
N ALA A 47 -11.28 -2.71 8.17
CA ALA A 47 -12.10 -2.22 9.27
C ALA A 47 -13.25 -1.33 8.77
N THR A 48 -12.95 -0.38 7.87
CA THR A 48 -13.94 0.56 7.33
C THR A 48 -14.99 -0.12 6.49
N LEU A 49 -14.59 -1.01 5.58
CA LEU A 49 -15.53 -1.70 4.68
C LEU A 49 -16.20 -2.90 5.39
N ASN A 50 -15.68 -3.31 6.55
CA ASN A 50 -16.07 -4.53 7.24
C ASN A 50 -16.03 -5.74 6.28
N GLU A 51 -14.91 -5.89 5.59
CA GLU A 51 -14.70 -6.84 4.51
C GLU A 51 -13.32 -7.48 4.58
N ASP A 52 -13.17 -8.65 3.97
CA ASP A 52 -11.86 -9.29 3.83
C ASP A 52 -10.94 -8.42 2.95
N LEU A 53 -9.63 -8.55 3.15
CA LEU A 53 -8.63 -7.74 2.43
C LEU A 53 -8.72 -7.86 0.90
N GLY A 54 -9.09 -9.04 0.38
CA GLY A 54 -9.26 -9.27 -1.05
C GLY A 54 -10.31 -8.33 -1.68
N PRO A 55 -11.59 -8.41 -1.27
CA PRO A 55 -12.63 -7.45 -1.65
C PRO A 55 -12.22 -5.98 -1.41
N CYS A 56 -11.53 -5.67 -0.31
CA CYS A 56 -11.07 -4.31 -0.05
C CYS A 56 -10.10 -3.81 -1.14
N ILE A 57 -9.13 -4.61 -1.56
CA ILE A 57 -8.20 -4.25 -2.65
C ILE A 57 -8.94 -4.02 -3.98
N ILE A 58 -9.96 -4.84 -4.28
CA ILE A 58 -10.82 -4.66 -5.45
C ILE A 58 -11.57 -3.33 -5.38
N TYR A 59 -12.19 -3.03 -4.23
CA TYR A 59 -12.87 -1.75 -4.01
C TYR A 59 -11.91 -0.58 -4.19
N THR A 60 -10.73 -0.63 -3.59
CA THR A 60 -9.70 0.41 -3.72
C THR A 60 -9.27 0.61 -5.18
N ALA A 61 -9.12 -0.47 -5.97
CA ALA A 61 -8.79 -0.38 -7.39
C ALA A 61 -9.91 0.26 -8.24
N ILE A 62 -11.17 -0.02 -7.89
CA ILE A 62 -12.34 0.63 -8.51
C ILE A 62 -12.32 2.13 -8.20
N VAL A 63 -12.25 2.49 -6.91
CA VAL A 63 -12.21 3.89 -6.46
C VAL A 63 -11.07 4.63 -7.14
N ALA A 64 -9.86 4.08 -7.14
CA ALA A 64 -8.71 4.71 -7.77
C ALA A 64 -8.91 4.96 -9.28
N SER A 65 -9.58 4.04 -9.97
CA SER A 65 -9.90 4.21 -11.38
C SER A 65 -11.02 5.24 -11.60
N ASN A 66 -11.98 5.33 -10.68
CA ASN A 66 -13.06 6.31 -10.74
C ASN A 66 -12.61 7.73 -10.42
N VAL A 67 -11.63 7.89 -9.54
CA VAL A 67 -11.14 9.20 -9.11
C VAL A 67 -10.20 9.79 -10.18
N GLY A 68 -9.61 8.95 -11.02
CA GLY A 68 -8.57 9.38 -11.96
C GLY A 68 -7.24 9.59 -11.24
N GLY A 69 -6.15 9.26 -11.93
CA GLY A 69 -4.78 9.37 -11.42
C GLY A 69 -4.39 10.79 -10.98
N PRO A 70 -3.18 10.94 -10.41
CA PRO A 70 -2.68 12.21 -9.87
C PRO A 70 -2.71 13.39 -10.85
N ASP A 71 -2.72 13.12 -12.17
CA ASP A 71 -2.77 14.14 -13.22
C ASP A 71 -4.20 14.57 -13.60
N ASN A 72 -5.24 13.95 -13.02
CA ASN A 72 -6.62 14.35 -13.26
C ASN A 72 -7.01 15.50 -12.31
N ILE A 73 -6.86 16.74 -12.80
CA ILE A 73 -7.17 18.01 -12.11
C ILE A 73 -8.58 18.04 -11.51
N ALA A 74 -9.50 17.20 -11.98
CA ALA A 74 -10.83 17.05 -11.38
C ALA A 74 -10.78 16.73 -9.87
N VAL A 75 -9.80 15.94 -9.42
CA VAL A 75 -9.69 15.51 -8.01
C VAL A 75 -9.27 16.64 -7.07
N SER A 76 -8.53 17.62 -7.58
CA SER A 76 -7.91 18.64 -6.73
C SER A 76 -8.93 19.62 -6.14
N ASN A 77 -10.11 19.78 -6.75
CA ASN A 77 -11.13 20.73 -6.29
C ASN A 77 -12.51 20.10 -6.07
N ALA A 78 -12.85 19.03 -6.80
CA ALA A 78 -14.16 18.40 -6.74
C ALA A 78 -14.43 17.79 -5.35
N ARG A 79 -15.69 17.80 -4.91
CA ARG A 79 -16.12 16.91 -3.81
C ARG A 79 -16.09 15.48 -4.37
N TRP A 80 -15.98 14.46 -3.52
CA TRP A 80 -16.04 13.07 -4.00
C TRP A 80 -17.34 12.77 -4.76
N ASP A 81 -18.39 13.53 -4.45
CA ASP A 81 -19.70 13.54 -5.12
C ASP A 81 -19.65 14.07 -6.57
N ASP A 82 -18.62 14.83 -6.93
CA ASP A 82 -18.47 15.51 -8.23
C ASP A 82 -17.44 14.79 -9.14
N LEU A 83 -16.86 13.67 -8.71
CA LEU A 83 -15.84 12.96 -9.47
C LEU A 83 -16.44 12.22 -10.66
N ILE A 84 -15.86 12.42 -11.84
CA ILE A 84 -16.22 11.67 -13.06
C ILE A 84 -15.83 10.21 -12.86
N GLN A 85 -16.82 9.36 -12.61
CA GLN A 85 -16.57 7.93 -12.43
C GLN A 85 -16.25 7.26 -13.76
N PHE A 86 -15.03 6.73 -13.90
CA PHE A 86 -14.65 5.90 -15.05
C PHE A 86 -14.97 4.43 -14.80
N PRO A 87 -15.94 3.83 -15.50
CA PRO A 87 -16.29 2.43 -15.30
C PRO A 87 -15.11 1.49 -15.54
N VAL A 88 -14.96 0.50 -14.65
CA VAL A 88 -13.86 -0.47 -14.70
C VAL A 88 -14.39 -1.85 -15.08
N SER A 89 -13.82 -2.42 -16.13
CA SER A 89 -14.07 -3.82 -16.48
C SER A 89 -13.42 -4.77 -15.46
N VAL A 90 -14.16 -5.79 -15.02
CA VAL A 90 -13.65 -6.92 -14.21
C VAL A 90 -12.43 -7.58 -14.86
N TYR A 91 -12.45 -7.79 -16.18
CA TYR A 91 -11.34 -8.37 -16.91
C TYR A 91 -10.05 -7.54 -16.81
N ARG A 92 -10.13 -6.25 -17.12
CA ARG A 92 -9.03 -5.31 -16.96
C ARG A 92 -8.49 -5.27 -15.53
N MET A 93 -9.36 -5.25 -14.54
CA MET A 93 -8.96 -5.25 -13.14
C MET A 93 -8.24 -6.55 -12.73
N ALA A 94 -8.67 -7.69 -13.26
CA ALA A 94 -7.97 -8.96 -13.10
C ALA A 94 -6.56 -8.93 -13.70
N GLN A 95 -6.41 -8.35 -14.90
CA GLN A 95 -5.09 -8.14 -15.52
C GLN A 95 -4.22 -7.18 -14.70
N ASP A 96 -4.77 -6.03 -14.31
CA ASP A 96 -4.03 -4.95 -13.63
C ASP A 96 -3.56 -5.38 -12.23
N LEU A 97 -4.35 -6.19 -11.52
CA LEU A 97 -4.01 -6.73 -10.19
C LEU A 97 -3.29 -8.08 -10.22
N GLY A 98 -3.08 -8.66 -11.40
CA GLY A 98 -2.49 -10.00 -11.54
C GLY A 98 -3.32 -11.12 -10.89
N LEU A 99 -4.65 -10.95 -10.82
CA LEU A 99 -5.57 -11.88 -10.17
C LEU A 99 -6.33 -12.73 -11.20
N PRO A 100 -6.73 -13.97 -10.86
CA PRO A 100 -7.67 -14.72 -11.70
C PRO A 100 -8.98 -13.98 -11.90
N TYR A 101 -9.52 -13.97 -13.12
CA TYR A 101 -10.78 -13.31 -13.45
C TYR A 101 -11.91 -13.71 -12.50
N GLU A 102 -12.04 -15.01 -12.21
CA GLU A 102 -13.08 -15.53 -11.34
C GLU A 102 -12.96 -15.02 -9.90
N THR A 103 -11.73 -14.80 -9.42
CA THR A 103 -11.47 -14.20 -8.10
C THR A 103 -11.98 -12.76 -8.05
N VAL A 104 -11.64 -11.95 -9.05
CA VAL A 104 -12.10 -10.55 -9.14
C VAL A 104 -13.61 -10.50 -9.30
N ARG A 105 -14.20 -11.34 -10.16
CA ARG A 105 -15.64 -11.44 -10.36
C ARG A 105 -16.38 -11.75 -9.07
N ARG A 106 -15.89 -12.73 -8.29
CA ARG A 106 -16.48 -13.11 -7.00
C ARG A 106 -16.39 -11.99 -5.96
N TYR A 107 -15.26 -11.31 -5.87
CA TYR A 107 -15.10 -10.17 -4.96
C TYR A 107 -15.98 -8.98 -5.37
N ALA A 108 -16.04 -8.65 -6.66
CA ALA A 108 -16.96 -7.64 -7.16
C ALA A 108 -18.42 -7.99 -6.87
N ALA A 109 -18.82 -9.26 -7.01
CA ALA A 109 -20.17 -9.70 -6.64
C ALA A 109 -20.48 -9.49 -5.16
N LYS A 110 -19.50 -9.74 -4.27
CA LYS A 110 -19.63 -9.47 -2.82
C LYS A 110 -19.82 -7.97 -2.55
N LEU A 111 -19.01 -7.12 -3.20
CA LEU A 111 -19.11 -5.65 -3.08
C LEU A 111 -20.45 -5.11 -3.64
N LEU A 112 -20.95 -5.66 -4.74
CA LEU A 112 -22.26 -5.34 -5.31
C LEU A 112 -23.39 -5.69 -4.34
N ALA A 113 -23.35 -6.88 -3.74
CA ALA A 113 -24.35 -7.31 -2.76
C ALA A 113 -24.40 -6.40 -1.52
N ARG A 114 -23.30 -5.68 -1.26
CA ARG A 114 -23.20 -4.70 -0.17
C ARG A 114 -23.52 -3.27 -0.58
N GLY A 115 -23.78 -3.02 -1.85
CA GLY A 115 -24.05 -1.68 -2.37
C GLY A 115 -22.85 -0.72 -2.30
N LEU A 116 -21.62 -1.24 -2.15
CA LEU A 116 -20.39 -0.42 -2.16
C LEU A 116 -19.98 -0.01 -3.58
N ILE A 117 -20.36 -0.84 -4.56
CA ILE A 117 -20.16 -0.58 -5.98
C ILE A 117 -21.47 -0.87 -6.71
N GLU A 118 -21.60 -0.35 -7.93
CA GLU A 118 -22.71 -0.64 -8.83
C GLU A 118 -22.22 -1.01 -10.24
N ARG A 119 -23.11 -1.62 -11.02
CA ARG A 119 -22.86 -1.95 -12.42
C ARG A 119 -23.41 -0.83 -13.29
N SER A 120 -22.55 -0.26 -14.12
CA SER A 120 -22.96 0.57 -15.25
C SER A 120 -23.01 -0.25 -16.54
N SER A 121 -23.45 0.36 -17.63
CA SER A 121 -23.40 -0.23 -18.97
C SER A 121 -21.97 -0.53 -19.45
N GLU A 122 -20.97 0.16 -18.89
CA GLU A 122 -19.56 0.08 -19.33
C GLU A 122 -18.63 -0.62 -18.32
N GLY A 123 -19.10 -0.94 -17.11
CA GLY A 123 -18.27 -1.62 -16.11
C GLY A 123 -18.78 -1.49 -14.68
N LEU A 124 -17.84 -1.53 -13.74
CA LEU A 124 -18.07 -1.33 -12.31
C LEU A 124 -17.64 0.08 -11.90
N ILE A 125 -18.45 0.71 -11.07
CA ILE A 125 -18.16 2.03 -10.48
C ILE A 125 -18.40 1.97 -8.97
N ALA A 126 -17.62 2.74 -8.20
CA ALA A 126 -17.88 2.96 -6.79
C ALA A 126 -19.16 3.76 -6.63
N ARG A 127 -19.98 3.43 -5.64
CA ARG A 127 -21.24 4.14 -5.45
C ARG A 127 -21.00 5.53 -4.87
N HIS A 128 -21.60 6.58 -5.46
CA HIS A 128 -21.43 7.96 -4.98
C HIS A 128 -21.88 8.12 -3.53
N GLU A 129 -23.06 7.62 -3.15
CA GLU A 129 -23.52 7.74 -1.76
C GLU A 129 -22.61 6.98 -0.78
N GLY A 130 -21.96 5.91 -1.24
CA GLY A 130 -20.96 5.18 -0.46
C GLY A 130 -19.74 6.05 -0.15
N LEU A 131 -19.25 6.83 -1.12
CA LEU A 131 -18.08 7.69 -0.93
C LEU A 131 -18.33 8.84 0.06
N SER A 132 -19.59 9.28 0.20
CA SER A 132 -19.99 10.31 1.16
C SER A 132 -20.32 9.73 2.56
N GLU A 133 -20.27 8.40 2.75
CA GLU A 133 -20.51 7.80 4.06
C GLU A 133 -19.45 8.26 5.08
N PRO A 134 -19.84 8.60 6.33
CA PRO A 134 -18.91 9.07 7.36
C PRO A 134 -17.72 8.13 7.59
N ALA A 135 -17.93 6.81 7.46
CA ALA A 135 -16.88 5.82 7.61
C ALA A 135 -15.82 5.92 6.49
N ILE A 136 -16.24 6.13 5.25
CA ILE A 136 -15.34 6.28 4.10
C ILE A 136 -14.64 7.65 4.12
N ALA A 137 -15.37 8.72 4.46
CA ALA A 137 -14.77 10.04 4.68
C ALA A 137 -13.70 10.01 5.77
N GLY A 138 -13.99 9.36 6.91
CA GLY A 138 -13.03 9.17 8.01
C GLY A 138 -11.80 8.39 7.57
N MET A 139 -11.97 7.30 6.82
CA MET A 139 -10.85 6.54 6.23
C MET A 139 -9.96 7.41 5.32
N LEU A 140 -10.55 8.27 4.49
CA LEU A 140 -9.79 9.16 3.61
C LEU A 140 -8.98 10.20 4.39
N THR A 141 -9.53 10.74 5.47
CA THR A 141 -8.79 11.60 6.41
C THR A 141 -7.68 10.85 7.13
N GLU A 142 -7.89 9.59 7.53
CA GLU A 142 -6.82 8.77 8.11
C GLU A 142 -5.68 8.53 7.11
N PHE A 143 -5.98 8.31 5.82
CA PHE A 143 -4.93 8.22 4.79
C PHE A 143 -4.10 9.51 4.65
N SER A 144 -4.73 10.69 4.70
CA SER A 144 -3.99 11.95 4.64
C SER A 144 -3.10 12.12 5.88
N GLY A 145 -3.62 11.78 7.06
CA GLY A 145 -2.87 11.79 8.33
C GLY A 145 -1.68 10.83 8.34
N MET A 146 -1.87 9.59 7.89
CA MET A 146 -0.78 8.61 7.71
C MET A 146 0.32 9.14 6.78
N THR A 147 -0.08 9.82 5.70
CA THR A 147 0.85 10.38 4.71
C THR A 147 1.69 11.51 5.31
N VAL A 148 1.06 12.44 6.04
CA VAL A 148 1.75 13.52 6.77
C VAL A 148 2.73 12.95 7.80
N LYS A 149 2.31 11.92 8.56
CA LYS A 149 3.17 11.26 9.53
C LYS A 149 4.37 10.59 8.86
N MET A 150 4.16 9.92 7.74
CA MET A 150 5.22 9.26 6.98
C MET A 150 6.21 10.28 6.41
N HIS A 151 5.73 11.39 5.84
CA HIS A 151 6.57 12.50 5.37
C HIS A 151 7.46 13.06 6.48
N SER A 152 6.85 13.41 7.62
CA SER A 152 7.57 13.94 8.79
C SER A 152 8.63 12.96 9.30
N SER A 153 8.30 11.66 9.31
CA SER A 153 9.24 10.61 9.75
C SER A 153 10.40 10.44 8.77
N LEU A 154 10.15 10.53 7.46
CA LEU A 154 11.21 10.52 6.44
C LEU A 154 12.13 11.73 6.60
N GLN A 155 11.60 12.94 6.77
CA GLN A 155 12.41 14.14 7.01
C GLN A 155 13.26 14.02 8.27
N ALA A 156 12.71 13.50 9.37
CA ALA A 156 13.44 13.27 10.61
C ALA A 156 14.60 12.28 10.45
N MET A 157 14.53 11.38 9.46
CA MET A 157 15.61 10.44 9.11
C MET A 157 16.60 11.01 8.08
N GLY A 158 16.49 12.29 7.71
CA GLY A 158 17.38 12.95 6.76
C GLY A 158 16.98 12.78 5.29
N ALA A 159 15.72 12.39 5.01
CA ALA A 159 15.21 12.43 3.64
C ALA A 159 15.24 13.87 3.10
N ASN A 160 15.87 14.06 1.95
CA ASN A 160 15.88 15.35 1.25
C ASN A 160 14.58 15.53 0.44
N LEU A 161 13.46 15.72 1.13
CA LEU A 161 12.17 16.03 0.54
C LEU A 161 12.06 17.54 0.31
N THR A 162 11.67 17.98 -0.89
CA THR A 162 11.57 19.40 -1.23
C THR A 162 10.29 20.06 -0.73
N THR A 163 9.29 19.25 -0.39
CA THR A 163 7.97 19.68 0.04
C THR A 163 7.84 19.82 1.57
N GLN A 164 6.91 20.67 2.00
CA GLN A 164 6.52 20.73 3.40
C GLN A 164 5.37 19.73 3.63
N GLY A 165 5.56 18.76 4.53
CA GLY A 165 4.59 17.71 4.87
C GLY A 165 3.39 18.23 5.65
N LYS A 166 2.70 19.24 5.12
CA LYS A 166 1.57 19.91 5.76
C LYS A 166 0.38 19.97 4.81
N ILE A 167 -0.80 19.67 5.36
CA ILE A 167 -2.06 19.87 4.67
C ILE A 167 -2.33 21.38 4.62
N ALA A 168 -2.51 21.92 3.41
CA ALA A 168 -2.66 23.35 3.18
C ALA A 168 -4.12 23.80 3.07
N SER A 169 -5.01 22.89 2.66
CA SER A 169 -6.43 23.15 2.47
C SER A 169 -7.21 21.82 2.40
N PRO A 170 -8.55 21.84 2.54
CA PRO A 170 -9.37 20.64 2.34
C PRO A 170 -9.24 20.03 0.93
N ALA A 171 -9.00 20.87 -0.08
CA ALA A 171 -8.73 20.45 -1.45
C ALA A 171 -7.40 19.68 -1.55
N HIS A 172 -6.35 20.20 -0.91
CA HIS A 172 -5.06 19.55 -0.82
C HIS A 172 -5.17 18.20 -0.07
N GLU A 173 -5.95 18.13 1.01
CA GLU A 173 -6.20 16.89 1.74
C GLU A 173 -6.85 15.82 0.84
N ARG A 174 -7.92 16.17 0.10
CA ARG A 174 -8.57 15.24 -0.83
C ARG A 174 -7.61 14.71 -1.88
N ARG A 175 -6.75 15.57 -2.44
CA ARG A 175 -5.69 15.16 -3.35
C ARG A 175 -4.74 14.16 -2.71
N ILE A 176 -4.25 14.44 -1.49
CA ILE A 176 -3.37 13.52 -0.75
C ILE A 176 -4.07 12.17 -0.55
N SER A 177 -5.33 12.15 -0.12
CA SER A 177 -6.10 10.92 0.09
C SER A 177 -6.29 10.11 -1.21
N ALA A 178 -6.58 10.78 -2.33
CA ALA A 178 -6.66 10.12 -3.62
C ALA A 178 -5.30 9.51 -4.03
N MET A 179 -4.22 10.29 -3.94
CA MET A 179 -2.87 9.82 -4.25
C MET A 179 -2.43 8.66 -3.33
N SER A 180 -2.86 8.67 -2.06
CA SER A 180 -2.61 7.61 -1.08
C SER A 180 -3.19 6.27 -1.53
N ILE A 181 -4.38 6.28 -2.13
CA ILE A 181 -5.01 5.09 -2.73
C ILE A 181 -4.15 4.54 -3.88
N HIS A 182 -3.67 5.41 -4.78
CA HIS A 182 -2.78 5.01 -5.88
C HIS A 182 -1.45 4.46 -5.34
N TYR A 183 -0.88 5.10 -4.32
CA TYR A 183 0.36 4.68 -3.68
C TYR A 183 0.21 3.31 -2.99
N PHE A 184 -0.89 3.06 -2.28
CA PHE A 184 -1.19 1.76 -1.71
C PHE A 184 -1.25 0.66 -2.77
N LEU A 185 -1.96 0.89 -3.89
CA LEU A 185 -2.06 -0.07 -4.99
C LEU A 185 -0.70 -0.30 -5.68
N LYS A 186 0.13 0.74 -5.79
CA LYS A 186 1.52 0.62 -6.27
C LYS A 186 2.34 -0.27 -5.35
N GLY A 187 2.22 -0.11 -4.02
CA GLY A 187 2.86 -0.96 -3.02
C GLY A 187 2.44 -2.42 -3.13
N VAL A 188 1.13 -2.67 -3.25
CA VAL A 188 0.59 -4.02 -3.50
C VAL A 188 1.19 -4.61 -4.77
N LYS A 189 1.22 -3.85 -5.87
CA LYS A 189 1.78 -4.30 -7.14
C LYS A 189 3.25 -4.70 -7.02
N ILE A 190 4.09 -3.82 -6.48
CA ILE A 190 5.53 -4.09 -6.25
C ILE A 190 5.70 -5.39 -5.45
N ALA A 191 4.90 -5.59 -4.40
CA ALA A 191 4.95 -6.78 -3.58
C ALA A 191 4.56 -8.05 -4.34
N THR A 192 3.46 -8.00 -5.09
CA THR A 192 2.98 -9.16 -5.86
C THR A 192 3.95 -9.56 -6.96
N GLU A 193 4.57 -8.60 -7.64
CA GLU A 193 5.57 -8.85 -8.69
C GLU A 193 6.85 -9.43 -8.10
N THR A 194 7.29 -8.92 -6.95
CA THR A 194 8.49 -9.39 -6.24
C THR A 194 8.31 -10.81 -5.71
N LEU A 195 7.21 -11.05 -4.99
CA LEU A 195 6.94 -12.30 -4.29
C LEU A 195 6.32 -13.37 -5.21
N ARG A 196 5.81 -12.97 -6.38
CA ARG A 196 5.07 -13.82 -7.32
C ARG A 196 3.89 -14.54 -6.67
N VAL A 197 3.15 -13.80 -5.84
CA VAL A 197 1.92 -14.28 -5.18
C VAL A 197 0.79 -13.27 -5.35
N ASP A 198 -0.43 -13.73 -5.08
CA ASP A 198 -1.62 -12.87 -5.10
C ASP A 198 -1.51 -11.72 -4.07
N PRO A 199 -2.27 -10.62 -4.21
CA PRO A 199 -2.23 -9.47 -3.31
C PRO A 199 -2.39 -9.79 -1.82
N VAL A 200 -3.32 -10.69 -1.45
CA VAL A 200 -3.57 -11.03 -0.04
C VAL A 200 -2.35 -11.69 0.64
N PRO A 201 -1.76 -12.78 0.10
CA PRO A 201 -0.53 -13.33 0.67
C PRO A 201 0.66 -12.35 0.62
N ALA A 202 0.74 -11.46 -0.37
CA ALA A 202 1.78 -10.43 -0.41
C ALA A 202 1.67 -9.45 0.78
N MET A 203 0.45 -8.99 1.10
CA MET A 203 0.20 -8.15 2.26
C MET A 203 0.47 -8.86 3.59
N ILE A 204 0.11 -10.14 3.70
CA ILE A 204 0.44 -10.97 4.86
C ILE A 204 1.96 -11.07 5.05
N HIS A 205 2.70 -11.28 3.96
CA HIS A 205 4.17 -11.32 4.00
C HIS A 205 4.74 -10.00 4.54
N PHE A 206 4.24 -8.84 4.08
CA PHE A 206 4.67 -7.54 4.62
C PHE A 206 4.34 -7.36 6.10
N THR A 207 3.14 -7.75 6.53
CA THR A 207 2.77 -7.67 7.94
C THR A 207 3.66 -8.54 8.81
N ILE A 208 4.05 -9.72 8.34
CA ILE A 208 5.02 -10.59 9.02
C ILE A 208 6.38 -9.89 9.10
N HIS A 209 6.89 -9.40 7.96
CA HIS A 209 8.16 -8.70 7.90
C HIS A 209 8.22 -7.51 8.87
N ARG A 210 7.17 -6.68 8.88
CA ARG A 210 7.04 -5.54 9.81
C ARG A 210 7.05 -6.00 11.26
N ALA A 211 6.21 -6.97 11.61
CA ALA A 211 6.12 -7.47 12.97
C ALA A 211 7.46 -8.07 13.46
N ASN A 212 8.21 -8.71 12.56
CA ASN A 212 9.52 -9.27 12.88
C ASN A 212 10.58 -8.24 13.26
N LEU A 213 10.39 -7.00 12.81
CA LEU A 213 11.35 -5.91 12.97
C LEU A 213 10.86 -4.82 13.94
N ALA A 214 9.59 -4.83 14.35
CA ALA A 214 8.97 -3.74 15.12
C ALA A 214 9.70 -3.42 16.44
N HIS A 215 10.31 -4.42 17.10
CA HIS A 215 11.10 -4.19 18.32
C HIS A 215 12.48 -3.57 18.06
N LEU A 216 12.91 -3.53 16.80
CA LEU A 216 14.13 -2.89 16.34
C LEU A 216 13.87 -1.48 15.79
N ASP A 217 12.65 -0.94 15.92
CA ASP A 217 12.41 0.45 15.55
C ASP A 217 13.20 1.38 16.49
N PRO A 218 14.15 2.17 15.98
CA PRO A 218 14.81 3.17 16.79
C PRO A 218 13.80 4.25 17.18
N LEU A 219 13.78 4.65 18.45
CA LEU A 219 13.14 5.89 18.89
C LEU A 219 13.77 7.07 18.10
N PRO A 220 13.05 8.18 17.87
CA PRO A 220 13.65 9.38 17.28
C PRO A 220 14.92 9.77 18.07
N GLY A 221 16.08 9.77 17.40
CA GLY A 221 17.37 10.07 18.01
C GLY A 221 18.20 8.87 18.48
N SER A 222 17.75 7.63 18.29
CA SER A 222 18.62 6.47 18.53
C SER A 222 19.66 6.33 17.43
N GLU A 223 20.90 6.06 17.81
CA GLU A 223 21.93 5.60 16.88
C GLU A 223 21.35 4.42 16.11
N VAL A 224 21.37 4.55 14.79
CA VAL A 224 20.74 3.61 13.90
C VAL A 224 21.44 2.28 14.08
N LEU A 225 20.69 1.29 14.54
CA LEU A 225 21.15 -0.08 14.72
C LEU A 225 22.00 -0.51 13.51
N ASP A 226 23.24 -0.87 13.80
CA ASP A 226 24.26 -1.24 12.82
C ASP A 226 23.69 -2.23 11.79
N SER A 227 23.82 -1.83 10.54
CA SER A 227 23.23 -2.42 9.34
C SER A 227 23.58 -3.90 9.12
N ALA A 228 24.56 -4.45 9.82
CA ALA A 228 24.94 -5.86 9.75
C ALA A 228 24.00 -6.81 10.52
N HIS A 229 23.37 -6.36 11.62
CA HIS A 229 22.72 -7.25 12.59
C HIS A 229 21.20 -7.47 12.35
N VAL A 230 20.53 -6.53 11.68
CA VAL A 230 19.09 -6.61 11.28
C VAL A 230 18.82 -7.76 10.30
N HIS A 231 19.87 -8.28 9.68
CA HIS A 231 19.84 -9.39 8.73
C HIS A 231 20.04 -10.75 9.38
N LEU A 232 20.16 -10.87 10.70
CA LEU A 232 20.21 -12.16 11.36
C LEU A 232 18.79 -12.60 11.72
N ASP A 233 18.40 -13.80 11.31
CA ASP A 233 17.12 -14.41 11.70
C ASP A 233 16.99 -14.49 13.23
N ALA A 234 18.11 -14.63 13.94
CA ALA A 234 18.17 -14.63 15.41
C ALA A 234 17.84 -13.27 16.05
N ALA A 235 17.94 -12.15 15.32
CA ALA A 235 17.62 -10.82 15.83
C ALA A 235 16.13 -10.45 15.63
N ARG A 236 15.37 -11.28 14.88
CA ARG A 236 13.95 -11.05 14.57
C ARG A 236 13.07 -11.66 15.65
N LYS A 237 11.91 -11.03 15.90
CA LYS A 237 10.89 -11.61 16.76
C LYS A 237 9.85 -12.35 15.91
N PRO A 238 9.64 -13.65 16.09
CA PRO A 238 8.58 -14.38 15.39
C PRO A 238 7.21 -13.74 15.63
N VAL A 239 6.34 -13.80 14.63
CA VAL A 239 4.95 -13.37 14.77
C VAL A 239 4.00 -14.54 14.59
N SER A 240 3.01 -14.65 15.46
CA SER A 240 2.00 -15.70 15.38
C SER A 240 0.99 -15.41 14.26
N VAL A 241 0.39 -16.46 13.70
CA VAL A 241 -0.70 -16.33 12.72
C VAL A 241 -1.87 -15.53 13.30
N PHE A 242 -2.13 -15.67 14.61
CA PHE A 242 -3.17 -14.91 15.29
C PHE A 242 -2.87 -13.41 15.29
N ALA A 243 -1.64 -13.01 15.60
CA ALA A 243 -1.23 -11.61 15.53
C ALA A 243 -1.31 -11.05 14.11
N VAL A 244 -0.92 -11.83 13.09
CA VAL A 244 -1.10 -11.46 11.67
C VAL A 244 -2.58 -11.25 11.33
N ALA A 245 -3.44 -12.20 11.72
CA ALA A 245 -4.88 -12.13 11.47
C ALA A 245 -5.48 -10.87 12.12
N ARG A 246 -5.13 -10.59 13.38
CA ARG A 246 -5.56 -9.39 14.11
C ARG A 246 -5.07 -8.10 13.43
N ASN A 247 -3.81 -8.05 12.99
CA ASN A 247 -3.22 -6.84 12.40
C ASN A 247 -3.81 -6.48 11.03
N LEU A 248 -4.28 -7.47 10.26
CA LEU A 248 -4.92 -7.26 8.96
C LEU A 248 -6.44 -7.40 8.99
N ASN A 249 -7.02 -7.52 10.19
CA ASN A 249 -8.44 -7.79 10.41
C ASN A 249 -8.98 -8.95 9.53
N LEU A 250 -8.21 -10.04 9.44
CA LEU A 250 -8.56 -11.23 8.68
C LEU A 250 -9.15 -12.32 9.58
N PRO A 251 -10.06 -13.17 9.07
CA PRO A 251 -10.39 -14.42 9.74
C PRO A 251 -9.13 -15.27 9.97
N TYR A 252 -9.00 -15.86 11.16
CA TYR A 252 -7.81 -16.65 11.53
C TYR A 252 -7.50 -17.75 10.50
N GLU A 253 -8.52 -18.51 10.07
CA GLU A 253 -8.34 -19.58 9.07
C GLU A 253 -7.88 -19.05 7.71
N THR A 254 -8.29 -17.84 7.32
CA THR A 254 -7.81 -17.18 6.09
C THR A 254 -6.32 -16.85 6.22
N ALA A 255 -5.92 -16.20 7.33
CA ALA A 255 -4.52 -15.92 7.60
C ALA A 255 -3.67 -17.20 7.65
N ARG A 256 -4.14 -18.23 8.37
CA ARG A 256 -3.45 -19.53 8.50
C ARG A 256 -3.20 -20.20 7.16
N ARG A 257 -4.21 -20.25 6.28
CA ARG A 257 -4.09 -20.84 4.94
C ARG A 257 -3.06 -20.09 4.09
N HIS A 258 -3.06 -18.76 4.12
CA HIS A 258 -2.10 -17.96 3.37
C HIS A 258 -0.67 -18.06 3.94
N VAL A 259 -0.50 -18.03 5.26
CA VAL A 259 0.81 -18.24 5.90
C VAL A 259 1.36 -19.63 5.57
N SER A 260 0.52 -20.67 5.58
CA SER A 260 0.92 -22.01 5.16
C SER A 260 1.37 -22.04 3.69
N ARG A 261 0.65 -21.34 2.79
CA ARG A 261 1.07 -21.19 1.39
C ARG A 261 2.40 -20.45 1.26
N LEU A 262 2.58 -19.33 1.95
CA LEU A 262 3.85 -18.57 1.95
C LEU A 262 5.02 -19.43 2.47
N SER A 263 4.78 -20.25 3.49
CA SER A 263 5.79 -21.16 4.04
C SER A 263 6.19 -22.25 3.04
N LYS A 264 5.25 -22.78 2.25
CA LYS A 264 5.55 -23.73 1.16
C LYS A 264 6.33 -23.12 0.00
N LEU A 265 6.30 -21.80 -0.13
CA LEU A 265 7.03 -21.03 -1.14
C LEU A 265 8.36 -20.49 -0.60
N ASP A 266 8.78 -20.88 0.61
CA ASP A 266 9.97 -20.39 1.31
C ASP A 266 10.01 -18.86 1.51
N LEU A 267 8.85 -18.20 1.41
CA LEU A 267 8.72 -16.76 1.64
C LEU A 267 8.67 -16.41 3.14
N VAL A 268 8.27 -17.36 3.97
CA VAL A 268 8.31 -17.25 5.44
C VAL A 268 8.77 -18.57 6.03
N ARG A 269 9.43 -18.53 7.19
CA ARG A 269 9.87 -19.73 7.92
C ARG A 269 9.30 -19.73 9.33
N ARG A 270 8.92 -20.91 9.80
CA ARG A 270 8.54 -21.09 11.20
C ARG A 270 9.80 -21.07 12.06
N GLN A 271 9.80 -20.27 13.13
CA GLN A 271 10.89 -20.20 14.09
C GLN A 271 10.35 -20.64 15.46
N GLY A 272 10.72 -21.87 15.87
CA GLY A 272 10.22 -22.49 17.10
C GLY A 272 8.70 -22.61 17.15
N GLU A 273 8.14 -22.52 18.36
CA GLU A 273 6.69 -22.42 18.59
C GLU A 273 6.16 -20.99 18.49
N GLU A 274 7.05 -20.00 18.53
CA GLU A 274 6.75 -18.57 18.69
C GLU A 274 6.07 -17.94 17.46
N GLY A 275 6.31 -18.47 16.25
CA GLY A 275 5.62 -18.02 15.06
C GLY A 275 6.45 -18.09 13.78
N PHE A 276 6.26 -17.10 12.92
CA PHE A 276 6.89 -17.02 11.60
C PHE A 276 7.79 -15.79 11.48
N ILE A 277 8.86 -15.96 10.70
CA ILE A 277 9.74 -14.88 10.26
C ILE A 277 9.83 -14.82 8.73
N VAL A 278 10.09 -13.63 8.20
CA VAL A 278 10.68 -13.49 6.86
C VAL A 278 12.16 -13.79 6.96
N PRO A 279 12.69 -14.79 6.22
CA PRO A 279 14.05 -15.23 6.40
C PRO A 279 15.06 -14.28 5.74
N SER A 280 16.27 -14.20 6.28
CA SER A 280 17.27 -13.20 5.90
C SER A 280 17.92 -13.42 4.55
N ASP A 281 18.08 -14.68 4.14
CA ASP A 281 18.56 -15.05 2.82
C ASP A 281 17.62 -14.56 1.72
N LEU A 282 16.30 -14.63 1.95
CA LEU A 282 15.30 -14.05 1.05
C LEU A 282 15.49 -12.54 0.88
N LEU A 283 15.72 -11.81 1.97
CA LEU A 283 15.94 -10.36 1.96
C LEU A 283 17.22 -9.92 1.23
N LYS A 284 18.18 -10.84 1.06
CA LYS A 284 19.43 -10.61 0.34
C LYS A 284 19.33 -10.93 -1.15
N THR A 285 18.23 -11.53 -1.59
CA THR A 285 18.03 -11.82 -3.01
C THR A 285 17.86 -10.54 -3.83
N GLU A 286 18.33 -10.56 -5.07
CA GLU A 286 18.21 -9.43 -5.98
C GLU A 286 16.76 -8.94 -6.16
N PRO A 287 15.73 -9.81 -6.33
CA PRO A 287 14.34 -9.35 -6.39
C PRO A 287 13.91 -8.55 -5.17
N PHE A 288 14.30 -8.95 -3.96
CA PHE A 288 13.97 -8.22 -2.74
C PHE A 288 14.70 -6.90 -2.60
N VAL A 289 15.98 -6.86 -2.98
CA VAL A 289 16.75 -5.61 -3.01
C VAL A 289 16.12 -4.61 -3.98
N ASN A 290 15.69 -5.08 -5.16
CA ASN A 290 14.99 -4.25 -6.13
C ASN A 290 13.61 -3.80 -5.61
N CYS A 291 12.85 -4.68 -4.96
CA CYS A 291 11.60 -4.33 -4.28
C CYS A 291 11.78 -3.18 -3.28
N VAL A 292 12.83 -3.20 -2.47
CA VAL A 292 13.14 -2.13 -1.52
C VAL A 292 13.44 -0.81 -2.24
N LYS A 293 14.23 -0.85 -3.32
CA LYS A 293 14.54 0.32 -4.14
C LYS A 293 13.28 0.89 -4.79
N ASP A 294 12.47 0.06 -5.41
CA ASP A 294 11.22 0.45 -6.09
C ASP A 294 10.21 1.02 -5.09
N THR A 295 10.13 0.44 -3.89
CA THR A 295 9.26 0.92 -2.81
C THR A 295 9.70 2.30 -2.33
N ILE A 296 11.00 2.50 -2.12
CA ILE A 296 11.55 3.79 -1.72
C ILE A 296 11.35 4.83 -2.83
N GLN A 297 11.63 4.50 -4.08
CA GLN A 297 11.38 5.39 -5.21
C GLN A 297 9.90 5.82 -5.25
N ALA A 298 8.98 4.86 -5.22
CA ALA A 298 7.56 5.13 -5.22
C ALA A 298 7.12 5.98 -4.01
N THR A 299 7.77 5.79 -2.86
CA THR A 299 7.56 6.61 -1.66
C THR A 299 7.97 8.05 -1.91
N TYR A 300 9.17 8.28 -2.45
CA TYR A 300 9.67 9.63 -2.74
C TYR A 300 8.79 10.35 -3.76
N ASP A 301 8.47 9.68 -4.87
CA ASP A 301 7.63 10.23 -5.93
C ASP A 301 6.25 10.61 -5.36
N PHE A 302 5.68 9.75 -4.52
CA PHE A 302 4.43 10.04 -3.83
C PHE A 302 4.54 11.24 -2.89
N MET A 303 5.57 11.32 -2.05
CA MET A 303 5.74 12.44 -1.10
C MET A 303 5.96 13.78 -1.81
N GLU A 304 6.75 13.80 -2.88
CA GLU A 304 6.98 15.00 -3.68
C GLU A 304 5.68 15.43 -4.39
N ALA A 305 4.98 14.51 -5.03
CA ALA A 305 3.77 14.83 -5.76
C ALA A 305 2.59 15.19 -4.83
N ALA A 306 2.42 14.48 -3.71
CA ALA A 306 1.33 14.68 -2.77
C ALA A 306 1.37 16.06 -2.12
N PHE A 307 2.56 16.57 -1.81
CA PHE A 307 2.78 17.86 -1.14
C PHE A 307 3.29 18.97 -2.08
N SER A 308 3.36 18.71 -3.39
CA SER A 308 3.80 19.73 -4.36
C SER A 308 2.83 20.92 -4.39
N PRO A 309 3.33 22.17 -4.36
CA PRO A 309 2.50 23.37 -4.41
C PRO A 309 1.91 23.65 -5.80
N ARG A 310 2.36 22.96 -6.86
CA ARG A 310 1.88 23.19 -8.23
C ARG A 310 0.74 22.24 -8.60
N LEU A 311 -0.36 22.82 -9.06
CA LEU A 311 -1.27 22.24 -10.04
C LEU A 311 -0.84 22.88 -11.38
N HIS A 312 -0.41 22.07 -12.34
CA HIS A 312 -0.41 22.48 -13.74
C HIS A 312 -1.68 21.94 -14.38
#